data_AF-A0A7X6CPM6-F1
#
_entry.id   AF-A0A7X6CPM6-F1
#
_cell.length_a   1.000
_cell.length_b   1.000
_cell.length_c   1.000
_cell.angle_alpha   90.00
_cell.angle_beta   90.00
_cell.angle_gamma   90.00
#
_symmetry.space_group_name_H-M   'P 1'
#
loop_
_entity.id
_entity.type
_entity.pdbx_description
1 polymer ?
#
loop_
_entity_poly.entity_id
_entity_poly.type
_entity_poly.pdbx_seq_one_letter_code
_entity_poly.pdbx_strand_id
1 'polypeptide(L)'
;MDFLSLFVKDFIIQLQSPTLAFLIGGMILAALGSELVIPESICTIIVFMLLTKIGLTGGIAIRNSNLLDMVLPMISAVAIGIIVVFIARYTLAKLPNVKVVDAIATGGVVLV
;
A
#
# COMPACT_ATOMS: atom_id res chain seq x y z
N MET A 1 28.42 0.61 -15.81
CA MET A 1 27.69 1.83 -15.37
C MET A 1 26.17 1.68 -15.57
N ASP A 2 25.71 0.47 -15.86
CA ASP A 2 24.31 0.15 -16.13
C ASP A 2 23.45 0.00 -14.88
N PHE A 3 24.04 -0.45 -13.76
CA PHE A 3 23.29 -0.66 -12.51
C PHE A 3 22.72 0.65 -11.95
N LEU A 4 23.52 1.72 -11.88
CA LEU A 4 23.05 3.03 -11.40
C LEU A 4 21.99 3.62 -12.34
N SER A 5 22.16 3.45 -13.65
CA SER A 5 21.19 3.93 -14.64
C SER A 5 19.85 3.19 -14.54
N LEU A 6 19.88 1.87 -14.40
CA LEU A 6 18.69 1.04 -14.19
C LEU A 6 18.00 1.38 -12.87
N PHE A 7 18.75 1.47 -11.77
CA PHE A 7 18.21 1.85 -10.46
C PHE A 7 17.54 3.23 -10.49
N VAL A 8 18.20 4.23 -11.06
CA VAL A 8 17.63 5.59 -11.17
C VAL A 8 16.37 5.57 -12.06
N LYS A 9 16.37 4.79 -13.14
CA LYS A 9 15.23 4.66 -14.03
C LYS A 9 14.03 4.01 -13.33
N ASP A 10 14.23 2.88 -12.66
CA ASP A 10 13.18 2.18 -11.90
C ASP A 10 12.69 3.03 -10.72
N PHE A 11 13.59 3.74 -10.04
CA PHE A 11 13.25 4.66 -8.95
C PHE A 11 12.36 5.81 -9.41
N ILE A 12 12.68 6.43 -10.57
CA ILE A 12 11.85 7.48 -11.17
C ILE A 12 10.48 6.93 -11.58
N ILE A 13 10.43 5.73 -12.15
CA ILE A 13 9.17 5.08 -12.53
C ILE A 13 8.31 4.80 -11.29
N GLN A 14 8.91 4.37 -10.18
CA GLN A 14 8.21 4.11 -8.93
C GLN A 14 7.66 5.41 -8.31
N LEU A 15 8.43 6.51 -8.38
CA LEU A 15 8.01 7.86 -7.96
C LEU A 15 6.81 8.39 -8.74
N GLN A 16 6.66 7.98 -10.00
CA GLN A 16 5.48 8.31 -10.83
C GLN A 16 4.23 7.50 -10.46
N SER A 17 4.29 6.63 -9.45
CA SER A 17 3.08 6.02 -8.92
C SER A 17 2.15 7.10 -8.35
N PRO A 18 0.83 7.07 -8.64
CA PRO A 18 -0.06 8.14 -8.24
C PRO A 18 -0.13 8.32 -6.71
N THR A 19 0.09 7.25 -5.94
CA THR A 19 0.17 7.27 -4.48
C THR A 19 1.41 8.00 -3.94
N LEU A 20 2.62 7.72 -4.48
CA LEU A 20 3.84 8.40 -4.04
C LEU A 20 3.88 9.86 -4.50
N ALA A 21 3.40 10.15 -5.71
CA ALA A 21 3.28 11.51 -6.21
C ALA A 21 2.36 12.35 -5.31
N PHE A 22 1.23 11.77 -4.87
CA PHE A 22 0.33 12.41 -3.91
C PHE A 22 0.98 12.61 -2.54
N LEU A 23 1.68 11.60 -2.00
CA LEU A 23 2.36 11.72 -0.70
C LEU A 23 3.47 12.76 -0.70
N ILE A 24 4.34 12.74 -1.70
CA ILE A 24 5.46 13.68 -1.82
C ILE A 24 4.94 15.08 -2.13
N GLY A 25 3.96 15.21 -3.02
CA GLY A 25 3.29 16.48 -3.29
C GLY A 25 2.66 17.07 -2.04
N GLY A 26 1.90 16.27 -1.29
CA GLY A 26 1.29 16.69 -0.02
C GLY A 26 2.33 17.09 1.03
N MET A 27 3.43 16.35 1.15
CA MET A 27 4.52 16.65 2.08
C MET A 27 5.22 17.98 1.73
N ILE A 28 5.52 18.21 0.45
CA ILE A 28 6.15 19.46 -0.02
C ILE A 28 5.20 20.64 0.20
N LEU A 29 3.92 20.49 -0.13
CA LEU A 29 2.92 21.54 0.05
C LEU A 29 2.68 21.88 1.53
N ALA A 30 2.65 20.87 2.40
CA ALA A 30 2.58 21.05 3.85
C ALA A 30 3.84 21.77 4.38
N ALA A 31 5.03 21.41 3.88
CA ALA A 31 6.28 22.08 4.24
C ALA A 31 6.34 23.55 3.77
N LEU A 32 5.67 23.88 2.66
CA LEU A 32 5.51 25.25 2.16
C LEU A 32 4.43 26.04 2.92
N GLY A 33 3.77 25.45 3.93
CA GLY A 33 2.70 26.09 4.69
C GLY A 33 1.38 26.23 3.91
N SER A 34 1.22 25.48 2.82
CA SER A 34 0.00 25.52 2.02
C SER A 34 -1.08 24.67 2.67
N GLU A 35 -2.18 25.32 3.04
CA GLU A 35 -3.44 24.68 3.41
C GLU A 35 -4.14 24.14 2.15
N LEU A 36 -3.49 23.22 1.42
CA LEU A 36 -4.06 22.66 0.21
C LEU A 36 -5.31 21.82 0.58
N VAL A 37 -6.46 22.48 0.61
CA VAL A 37 -7.77 21.84 0.77
C VAL A 37 -8.11 21.20 -0.56
N ILE A 38 -7.81 19.91 -0.68
CA ILE A 38 -8.25 19.11 -1.82
C ILE A 38 -9.73 18.81 -1.61
N PRO A 39 -10.62 19.25 -2.52
CA PRO A 39 -12.04 18.98 -2.37
C PRO A 39 -12.31 17.47 -2.44
N GLU A 40 -13.24 17.00 -1.59
CA GLU A 40 -13.63 15.60 -1.44
C GLU A 40 -13.91 14.89 -2.78
N SER A 41 -14.50 15.62 -3.74
CA SER A 41 -14.81 15.12 -5.08
C SER A 41 -13.58 14.68 -5.87
N ILE A 42 -12.45 15.39 -5.72
CA ILE A 42 -11.20 15.07 -6.42
C ILE A 42 -10.54 13.84 -5.80
N CYS A 43 -10.49 13.76 -4.47
CA CYS A 43 -10.00 12.58 -3.77
C CYS A 43 -10.76 11.30 -4.18
N THR A 44 -12.09 11.39 -4.28
CA THR A 44 -12.94 10.26 -4.67
C THR A 44 -12.61 9.76 -6.09
N ILE A 45 -12.44 10.67 -7.05
CA ILE A 45 -12.06 10.30 -8.42
C ILE A 45 -10.67 9.65 -8.47
N ILE A 46 -9.71 10.18 -7.71
CA ILE A 46 -8.36 9.63 -7.64
C ILE A 46 -8.37 8.21 -7.05
N VAL A 47 -9.07 8.00 -5.94
CA VAL A 47 -9.21 6.68 -5.32
C VAL A 47 -9.92 5.71 -6.27
N PHE A 48 -10.98 6.14 -6.94
CA PHE A 48 -11.67 5.33 -7.94
C PHE A 48 -10.75 4.90 -9.08
N MET A 49 -9.97 5.83 -9.65
CA MET A 49 -8.99 5.54 -10.70
C MET A 49 -7.90 4.58 -10.20
N LEU A 50 -7.38 4.80 -8.99
CA LEU A 50 -6.37 3.95 -8.36
C LEU A 50 -6.87 2.53 -8.16
N LEU A 51 -8.04 2.36 -7.55
CA LEU A 51 -8.66 1.05 -7.31
C LEU A 51 -8.98 0.34 -8.64
N THR A 52 -9.48 1.08 -9.65
CA THR A 52 -9.75 0.53 -10.98
C THR A 52 -8.47 0.02 -11.63
N LYS A 53 -7.38 0.79 -11.56
CA LYS A 53 -6.07 0.38 -12.12
C LYS A 53 -5.55 -0.88 -11.43
N ILE A 54 -5.53 -0.90 -10.10
CA ILE A 54 -5.03 -2.03 -9.30
C ILE A 54 -5.89 -3.27 -9.56
N GLY A 55 -7.22 -3.12 -9.56
CA GLY A 55 -8.17 -4.20 -9.82
C GLY A 55 -8.04 -4.77 -11.23
N LEU A 56 -7.88 -3.92 -12.25
CA LEU A 56 -7.72 -4.37 -13.63
C LEU A 56 -6.37 -5.07 -13.84
N THR A 57 -5.28 -4.53 -13.28
CA THR A 57 -3.96 -5.18 -13.34
C THR A 57 -3.97 -6.54 -12.64
N GLY A 58 -4.57 -6.64 -11.45
CA GLY A 58 -4.74 -7.91 -10.74
C GLY A 58 -5.63 -8.90 -11.50
N GLY A 59 -6.75 -8.44 -12.05
CA GLY A 59 -7.67 -9.27 -12.83
C GLY A 59 -7.06 -9.82 -14.11
N ILE A 60 -6.25 -9.01 -14.83
CA ILE A 60 -5.50 -9.46 -16.01
C ILE A 60 -4.45 -10.51 -15.61
N ALA A 61 -3.80 -10.37 -14.46
CA ALA A 61 -2.85 -11.37 -13.96
C ALA A 61 -3.54 -12.71 -13.65
N ILE A 62 -4.70 -12.67 -13.00
CA ILE A 62 -5.51 -13.87 -12.70
C ILE A 62 -6.00 -14.54 -13.99
N ARG A 63 -6.43 -13.75 -14.98
CA ARG A 63 -6.94 -14.26 -16.28
C ARG A 63 -5.86 -14.95 -17.12
N ASN A 64 -4.61 -14.49 -17.05
CA ASN A 64 -3.49 -15.06 -17.81
C ASN A 64 -2.76 -16.18 -17.06
N SER A 65 -3.00 -16.32 -15.76
CA SER A 65 -2.31 -17.30 -14.92
C SER A 65 -3.13 -18.57 -14.77
N ASN A 66 -2.45 -19.69 -14.57
CA ASN A 66 -3.11 -20.95 -14.26
C ASN A 66 -3.57 -20.93 -12.79
N LEU A 67 -4.87 -21.11 -12.56
CA LEU A 67 -5.46 -20.96 -11.22
C LEU A 67 -4.82 -21.91 -10.19
N LEU A 68 -4.41 -23.11 -10.63
CA LEU A 68 -3.73 -24.09 -9.78
C LEU A 68 -2.37 -23.59 -9.27
N ASP A 69 -1.63 -22.84 -10.10
CA ASP A 69 -0.33 -22.28 -9.72
C ASP A 69 -0.48 -21.09 -8.75
N MET A 70 -1.68 -20.50 -8.66
CA MET A 70 -2.00 -19.40 -7.73
C MET A 70 -2.52 -19.86 -6.36
N VAL A 71 -2.98 -21.11 -6.22
CA VAL A 71 -3.52 -21.63 -4.94
C VAL A 71 -2.45 -21.64 -3.85
N LEU A 72 -1.24 -22.10 -4.19
CA LEU A 72 -0.12 -22.16 -3.23
C LEU A 72 0.26 -20.76 -2.70
N PRO A 73 0.52 -19.74 -3.55
CA PRO A 73 0.80 -18.40 -3.05
C PRO A 73 -0.38 -17.76 -2.32
N MET A 74 -1.63 -18.05 -2.70
CA MET A 74 -2.82 -17.55 -2.00
C MET A 74 -2.88 -18.05 -0.55
N ILE A 75 -2.71 -19.36 -0.32
CA ILE A 75 -2.70 -19.93 1.04
C ILE A 75 -1.52 -19.37 1.84
N SER A 76 -0.34 -19.24 1.21
CA SER A 76 0.83 -18.68 1.88
C SER A 76 0.62 -17.22 2.29
N ALA A 77 -0.03 -16.41 1.44
CA ALA A 77 -0.32 -15.02 1.74
C ALA A 77 -1.30 -14.88 2.91
N VAL A 78 -2.36 -15.70 2.94
CA VAL A 78 -3.31 -15.75 4.07
C VAL A 78 -2.59 -16.16 5.36
N ALA A 79 -1.77 -17.21 5.32
CA ALA A 79 -1.03 -17.68 6.49
C ALA A 79 -0.07 -16.61 7.02
N ILE A 80 0.72 -15.97 6.14
CA ILE A 80 1.63 -14.88 6.50
C ILE A 80 0.85 -13.71 7.08
N GLY A 81 -0.31 -13.36 6.50
CA GLY A 81 -1.12 -12.26 7.02
C GLY A 81 -1.61 -12.50 8.44
N ILE A 82 -2.12 -13.70 8.72
CA ILE A 82 -2.53 -14.09 10.08
C ILE A 82 -1.34 -14.00 11.05
N ILE A 83 -0.16 -14.46 10.64
CA ILE A 83 1.07 -14.40 11.45
C ILE A 83 1.45 -12.94 11.74
N VAL A 84 1.41 -12.07 10.74
CA VAL A 84 1.77 -10.65 10.88
C VAL A 84 0.84 -9.92 11.85
N VAL A 85 -0.48 -10.17 11.80
CA VAL A 85 -1.43 -9.61 12.78
C VAL A 85 -1.12 -10.07 14.20
N PHE A 86 -0.74 -11.35 14.36
CA PHE A 86 -0.35 -11.88 15.66
C PHE A 86 0.93 -11.22 16.21
N ILE A 87 1.93 -11.03 15.35
CA ILE A 87 3.16 -10.32 15.69
C ILE A 87 2.86 -8.86 16.04
N ALA A 88 2.03 -8.18 15.24
CA ALA A 88 1.62 -6.80 15.48
C ALA A 88 0.90 -6.66 16.83
N ARG A 89 -0.03 -7.58 17.15
CA ARG A 89 -0.67 -7.64 18.47
C ARG A 89 0.36 -7.76 19.59
N TYR A 90 1.35 -8.63 19.46
CA TYR A 90 2.34 -8.88 20.52
C TYR A 90 3.35 -7.74 20.67
N THR A 91 3.79 -7.15 19.56
CA THR A 91 4.77 -6.05 19.53
C THR A 91 4.15 -4.71 19.93
N LEU A 92 2.99 -4.33 19.34
CA LEU A 92 2.36 -3.03 19.63
C LEU A 92 1.71 -3.00 21.01
N ALA A 93 1.18 -4.12 21.52
CA ALA A 93 0.64 -4.17 22.88
C ALA A 93 1.72 -4.08 23.98
N LYS A 94 3.01 -4.14 23.60
CA LYS A 94 4.14 -3.97 24.53
C LYS A 94 4.57 -2.50 24.65
N LEU A 95 4.05 -1.60 23.81
CA LEU A 95 4.24 -0.16 23.98
C LEU A 95 3.33 0.36 25.10
N PRO A 96 3.86 1.20 26.02
CA PRO A 96 3.03 1.86 27.02
C PRO A 96 1.98 2.74 26.32
N ASN A 97 0.75 2.76 26.86
CA ASN A 97 -0.44 3.46 26.33
C ASN A 97 -1.19 2.84 25.14
N VAL A 98 -0.78 1.71 24.55
CA VAL A 98 -1.53 1.10 23.43
C VAL A 98 -2.51 0.02 23.93
N LYS A 99 -3.80 0.18 23.62
CA LYS A 99 -4.79 -0.86 23.91
C LYS A 99 -4.63 -2.02 22.92
N VAL A 100 -4.87 -3.24 23.37
CA VAL A 100 -4.78 -4.45 22.52
C VAL A 100 -5.71 -4.36 21.30
N VAL A 101 -6.85 -3.67 21.44
CA VAL A 101 -7.79 -3.43 20.32
C VAL A 101 -7.19 -2.53 19.24
N ASP A 102 -6.41 -1.51 19.62
CA ASP A 102 -5.74 -0.61 18.69
C ASP A 102 -4.57 -1.31 18.01
N ALA A 103 -3.83 -2.15 18.75
CA ALA A 103 -2.75 -2.96 18.20
C ALA A 103 -3.24 -3.96 17.13
N ILE A 104 -4.40 -4.58 17.35
CA ILE A 104 -5.02 -5.50 16.39
C ILE A 104 -5.59 -4.72 15.20
N ALA A 105 -6.21 -3.56 15.44
CA ALA A 105 -6.73 -2.71 14.37
C ALA A 105 -5.60 -2.21 13.45
N THR A 106 -4.50 -1.71 14.01
CA THR A 106 -3.32 -1.29 13.22
C THR A 106 -2.67 -2.46 12.48
N GLY A 107 -2.52 -3.63 13.12
CA GLY A 107 -1.99 -4.82 12.47
C GLY A 107 -2.90 -5.35 11.35
N GLY A 108 -4.21 -5.24 11.51
CA GLY A 108 -5.21 -5.66 10.53
C GLY A 108 -5.32 -4.72 9.32
N VAL A 109 -5.17 -3.40 9.52
CA VAL A 109 -5.20 -2.42 8.42
C VAL A 109 -4.04 -2.61 7.43
N VAL A 110 -2.91 -3.18 7.87
CA VAL A 110 -1.77 -3.51 6.97
C VAL A 110 -2.09 -4.66 6.01
N LEU A 111 -3.14 -5.44 6.26
CA LEU A 111 -3.58 -6.55 5.39
C LEU A 111 -4.61 -6.16 4.34
N VAL A 112 -5.17 -4.95 4.42
CA VAL A 112 -6.20 -4.44 3.50
C VAL A 112 -5.57 -3.46 2.53
#